data_AF-A0A088B6W4-F1
#
_entry.id   AF-A0A088B6W4-F1
#
_cell.length_a   1.000
_cell.length_b   1.000
_cell.length_c   1.000
_cell.angle_alpha   90.00
_cell.angle_beta   90.00
_cell.angle_gamma   90.00
#
_symmetry.space_group_name_H-M   'P 1'
#
loop_
_entity.id
_entity.type
_entity.pdbx_description
1 polymer ?
#
loop_
_entity_poly.entity_id
_entity_poly.type
_entity_poly.pdbx_seq_one_letter_code
_entity_poly.pdbx_strand_id
1 'polypeptide(L)'
;ETKKEVDCQSKGLQAVPPGIPVDTAMLRLDFNKFKSLDATAFASLGSVTYLGLESAGIDRLSAGVFDRLNNLDKLYLNDNRLQSVPHGAFDRLGKLQTIDLTSNPWDCSNCSILYLSDWIRENANKVKMDLGSGNFQTDPDGVTCSDGKVV
;
A
#
# COMPACT_ATOMS: atom_id res chain seq x y z
N GLU A 1 8.87 -11.30 21.79
CA GLU A 1 8.21 -10.04 22.13
C GLU A 1 7.00 -9.86 21.22
N THR A 2 5.83 -9.57 21.79
CA THR A 2 4.61 -9.26 21.04
C THR A 2 4.84 -7.96 20.28
N LYS A 3 4.79 -7.99 18.95
CA LYS A 3 4.85 -6.79 18.11
C LYS A 3 3.72 -5.83 18.53
N LYS A 4 4.03 -4.53 18.68
CA LYS A 4 3.02 -3.53 19.05
C LYS A 4 2.06 -3.30 17.89
N GLU A 5 0.82 -3.74 18.09
CA GLU A 5 -0.27 -3.62 17.13
C GLU A 5 -1.15 -2.42 17.46
N VAL A 6 -1.51 -1.65 16.43
CA VAL A 6 -2.51 -0.58 16.47
C VAL A 6 -3.57 -0.91 15.43
N ASP A 7 -4.74 -1.30 15.92
CA ASP A 7 -5.90 -1.62 15.10
C ASP A 7 -6.86 -0.42 15.03
N CYS A 8 -7.00 0.14 13.84
CA CYS A 8 -7.88 1.25 13.51
C CYS A 8 -8.84 0.88 12.36
N GLN A 9 -9.13 -0.41 12.16
CA GLN A 9 -9.99 -0.87 11.07
C GLN A 9 -11.45 -0.43 11.26
N SER A 10 -12.13 -0.16 10.15
CA SER A 10 -13.59 0.10 10.13
C SER A 10 -14.06 1.24 11.03
N LYS A 11 -13.21 2.24 11.28
CA LYS A 11 -13.53 3.40 12.14
C LYS A 11 -14.08 4.60 11.35
N GLY A 12 -14.20 4.48 10.03
CA GLY A 12 -14.67 5.56 9.16
C GLY A 12 -13.71 6.75 9.10
N LEU A 13 -12.42 6.50 9.32
CA LEU A 13 -11.39 7.53 9.34
C LEU A 13 -11.21 8.16 7.97
N GLN A 14 -11.03 9.48 7.93
CA GLN A 14 -10.76 10.25 6.72
C GLN A 14 -9.30 10.69 6.62
N ALA A 15 -8.54 10.57 7.71
CA ALA A 15 -7.10 10.83 7.77
C ALA A 15 -6.47 9.89 8.80
N VAL A 16 -5.16 9.62 8.66
CA VAL A 16 -4.42 8.83 9.64
C VAL A 16 -4.45 9.56 10.99
N PRO A 17 -4.90 8.92 12.08
CA PRO A 17 -5.02 9.58 13.37
C PRO A 17 -3.66 10.08 13.90
N PRO A 18 -3.59 11.31 14.45
CA PRO A 18 -2.40 11.75 15.16
C PRO A 18 -2.21 10.93 16.44
N GLY A 19 -0.96 10.77 16.88
CA GLY A 19 -0.65 10.11 18.15
C GLY A 19 -0.53 8.58 18.09
N ILE A 20 -0.49 7.99 16.90
CA ILE A 20 -0.06 6.59 16.74
C ILE A 20 1.35 6.45 17.35
N PRO A 21 1.58 5.49 18.27
CA PRO A 21 2.88 5.30 18.89
C PRO A 21 3.99 5.03 17.86
N VAL A 22 5.14 5.70 18.01
CA VAL A 22 6.26 5.60 17.06
C VAL A 22 6.94 4.22 17.03
N ASP A 23 6.71 3.41 18.05
CA ASP A 23 7.14 2.02 18.20
C ASP A 23 6.09 1.01 17.67
N THR A 24 5.04 1.49 17.00
CA THR A 24 4.04 0.62 16.34
C THR A 24 4.72 -0.22 15.26
N ALA A 25 4.54 -1.54 15.34
CA ALA A 25 5.08 -2.50 14.39
C ALA A 25 4.03 -2.97 13.37
N MET A 26 2.76 -3.02 13.78
CA MET A 26 1.64 -3.42 12.93
C MET A 26 0.54 -2.37 13.01
N LEU A 27 0.24 -1.72 11.89
CA LEU A 27 -0.77 -0.67 11.78
C LEU A 27 -1.85 -1.13 10.80
N ARG A 28 -3.07 -1.32 11.31
CA ARG A 28 -4.23 -1.71 10.50
C ARG A 28 -5.14 -0.51 10.32
N LEU A 29 -5.25 -0.01 9.11
CA LEU A 29 -6.10 1.12 8.73
C LEU A 29 -7.11 0.73 7.65
N ASP A 30 -7.33 -0.58 7.48
CA ASP A 30 -8.24 -1.14 6.48
C ASP A 30 -9.68 -0.69 6.70
N PHE A 31 -10.48 -0.72 5.63
CA PHE A 31 -11.91 -0.44 5.65
C PHE A 31 -12.28 0.96 6.21
N ASN A 32 -11.41 1.95 5.96
CA ASN A 32 -11.63 3.35 6.29
C ASN A 32 -12.06 4.17 5.06
N LYS A 33 -11.96 5.51 5.12
CA LYS A 33 -12.49 6.45 4.12
C LYS A 33 -11.48 7.56 3.80
N PHE A 34 -10.20 7.22 3.62
CA PHE A 34 -9.12 8.23 3.51
C PHE A 34 -9.25 9.13 2.29
N LYS A 35 -9.73 8.60 1.15
CA LYS A 35 -9.75 9.27 -0.18
C LYS A 35 -8.36 9.63 -0.71
N SER A 36 -7.48 10.21 0.09
CA SER A 36 -6.09 10.51 -0.26
C SER A 36 -5.19 10.36 0.96
N LEU A 37 -3.92 10.01 0.73
CA LEU A 37 -2.88 10.01 1.77
C LEU A 37 -1.82 11.06 1.45
N ASP A 38 -1.55 11.93 2.42
CA ASP A 38 -0.55 12.99 2.31
C ASP A 38 0.85 12.51 2.74
N ALA A 39 1.89 13.25 2.34
CA ALA A 39 3.28 12.87 2.62
C ALA A 39 3.63 12.84 4.13
N THR A 40 2.80 13.43 4.99
CA THR A 40 3.02 13.46 6.45
C THR A 40 2.27 12.35 7.19
N ALA A 41 1.34 11.65 6.52
CA ALA A 41 0.47 10.63 7.12
C ALA A 41 1.22 9.55 7.93
N PHE A 42 2.44 9.19 7.49
CA PHE A 42 3.26 8.16 8.13
C PHE A 42 4.65 8.65 8.56
N ALA A 43 4.87 9.97 8.64
CA ALA A 43 6.21 10.55 8.77
C ALA A 43 6.99 10.12 10.03
N SER A 44 6.29 9.78 11.12
CA SER A 44 6.87 9.35 12.39
C SER A 44 6.84 7.84 12.62
N LEU A 45 6.36 7.05 11.65
CA LEU A 45 6.03 5.63 11.84
C LEU A 45 7.09 4.69 11.27
N GLY A 46 8.36 5.05 11.40
CA GLY A 46 9.47 4.27 10.81
C GLY A 46 9.67 2.86 11.38
N SER A 47 9.04 2.52 12.51
CA SER A 47 9.06 1.17 13.11
C SER A 47 8.05 0.21 12.47
N VAL A 48 7.11 0.73 11.67
CA VAL A 48 6.03 -0.08 11.09
C VAL A 48 6.61 -1.11 10.11
N THR A 49 6.19 -2.36 10.31
CA THR A 49 6.53 -3.51 9.46
C THR A 49 5.32 -4.02 8.67
N TYR A 50 4.10 -3.76 9.15
CA TYR A 50 2.85 -4.11 8.48
C TYR A 50 1.97 -2.88 8.39
N LEU A 51 1.55 -2.52 7.18
CA LEU A 51 0.59 -1.44 6.92
C LEU A 51 -0.59 -1.97 6.11
N GLY A 52 -1.75 -2.05 6.75
CA GLY A 52 -3.02 -2.38 6.12
C GLY A 52 -3.76 -1.11 5.67
N LEU A 53 -4.02 -0.97 4.37
CA LEU A 53 -4.83 0.09 3.77
C LEU A 53 -5.86 -0.50 2.78
N GLU A 54 -6.23 -1.77 2.96
CA GLU A 54 -7.23 -2.45 2.12
C GLU A 54 -8.57 -1.73 2.19
N SER A 55 -9.24 -1.59 1.05
CA SER A 55 -10.62 -1.07 0.99
C SER A 55 -10.82 0.27 1.73
N ALA A 56 -9.82 1.14 1.70
CA ALA A 56 -9.86 2.44 2.38
C ALA A 56 -10.34 3.61 1.50
N GLY A 57 -10.69 3.32 0.24
CA GLY A 57 -11.22 4.27 -0.73
C GLY A 57 -10.21 5.28 -1.26
N ILE A 58 -8.91 4.95 -1.22
CA ILE A 58 -7.82 5.84 -1.61
C ILE A 58 -7.80 6.00 -3.14
N ASP A 59 -7.91 7.23 -3.62
CA ASP A 59 -7.79 7.61 -5.04
C ASP A 59 -6.46 8.29 -5.38
N ARG A 60 -5.76 8.84 -4.39
CA ARG A 60 -4.50 9.58 -4.56
C ARG A 60 -3.50 9.34 -3.44
N LEU A 61 -2.24 9.19 -3.83
CA LEU A 61 -1.08 9.14 -2.93
C LEU A 61 -0.20 10.36 -3.21
N SER A 62 0.27 11.04 -2.17
CA SER A 62 1.29 12.07 -2.32
C SER A 62 2.66 11.45 -2.54
N ALA A 63 3.52 12.14 -3.29
CA ALA A 63 4.91 11.73 -3.45
C ALA A 63 5.60 11.60 -2.08
N GLY A 64 6.31 10.50 -1.88
CA GLY A 64 7.04 10.21 -0.64
C GLY A 64 6.19 9.80 0.56
N VAL A 65 4.89 9.50 0.39
CA VAL A 65 4.01 9.07 1.49
C VAL A 65 4.54 7.87 2.28
N PHE A 66 5.30 6.98 1.63
CA PHE A 66 5.89 5.80 2.27
C PHE A 66 7.38 5.93 2.61
N ASP A 67 8.01 7.08 2.34
CA ASP A 67 9.48 7.25 2.43
C ASP A 67 10.07 7.03 3.82
N ARG A 68 9.26 7.19 4.87
CA ARG A 68 9.69 7.00 6.26
C ARG A 68 9.52 5.57 6.75
N LEU A 69 8.81 4.72 6.00
CA LEU A 69 8.50 3.33 6.36
C LEU A 69 9.66 2.37 5.98
N ASN A 70 10.88 2.69 6.42
CA ASN A 70 12.10 1.95 6.06
C ASN A 70 12.11 0.49 6.54
N ASN A 71 11.26 0.14 7.50
CA ASN A 71 11.12 -1.21 8.03
C ASN A 71 9.91 -1.97 7.49
N LEU A 72 9.18 -1.40 6.53
CA LEU A 72 7.98 -2.01 5.99
C LEU A 72 8.29 -3.33 5.31
N ASP A 73 7.61 -4.38 5.76
CA ASP A 73 7.68 -5.74 5.25
C ASP A 73 6.44 -6.04 4.40
N LYS A 74 5.27 -5.58 4.83
CA LYS A 74 3.98 -5.83 4.17
C LYS A 74 3.17 -4.54 3.99
N LEU A 75 2.69 -4.32 2.77
CA LEU A 75 1.84 -3.20 2.38
C LEU A 75 0.62 -3.70 1.62
N TYR A 76 -0.57 -3.38 2.11
CA TYR A 76 -1.84 -3.76 1.47
C TYR A 76 -2.52 -2.51 0.93
N LEU A 77 -2.63 -2.39 -0.38
CA LEU A 77 -3.30 -1.30 -1.09
C LEU A 77 -4.43 -1.81 -1.99
N ASN A 78 -4.76 -3.10 -1.91
CA ASN A 78 -5.83 -3.69 -2.69
C ASN A 78 -7.20 -3.07 -2.37
N ASP A 79 -8.12 -3.22 -3.31
CA ASP A 79 -9.51 -2.75 -3.21
C ASP A 79 -9.63 -1.23 -2.97
N ASN A 80 -8.71 -0.46 -3.53
CA ASN A 80 -8.75 1.00 -3.52
C ASN A 80 -9.20 1.56 -4.88
N ARG A 81 -9.02 2.87 -5.08
CA ARG A 81 -9.44 3.60 -6.29
C ARG A 81 -8.24 4.23 -6.99
N LEU A 82 -7.04 3.68 -6.79
CA LEU A 82 -5.82 4.19 -7.38
C LEU A 82 -5.83 3.97 -8.89
N GLN A 83 -5.54 5.03 -9.63
CA GLN A 83 -5.33 4.98 -11.07
C GLN A 83 -3.84 4.98 -11.43
N SER A 84 -3.00 5.48 -10.53
CA SER A 84 -1.54 5.48 -10.65
C SER A 84 -0.93 5.65 -9.26
N VAL A 85 0.38 5.47 -9.18
CA VAL A 85 1.17 5.86 -8.00
C VAL A 85 2.19 6.93 -8.41
N PRO A 86 2.60 7.82 -7.49
CA PRO A 86 3.69 8.74 -7.76
C PRO A 86 4.96 8.01 -8.17
N HIS A 87 5.74 8.61 -9.07
CA HIS A 87 7.05 8.07 -9.42
C HIS A 87 7.91 7.91 -8.16
N GLY A 88 8.48 6.72 -7.98
CA GLY A 88 9.32 6.40 -6.83
C GLY A 88 8.56 6.08 -5.54
N ALA A 89 7.24 5.88 -5.59
CA ALA A 89 6.40 5.64 -4.41
C ALA A 89 6.91 4.50 -3.49
N PHE A 90 7.63 3.52 -4.05
CA PHE A 90 8.09 2.33 -3.33
C PHE A 90 9.62 2.26 -3.19
N ASP A 91 10.37 3.25 -3.70
CA ASP A 91 11.84 3.16 -3.82
C ASP A 91 12.55 3.09 -2.46
N ARG A 92 11.95 3.66 -1.42
CA ARG A 92 12.48 3.64 -0.05
C ARG A 92 12.12 2.39 0.74
N LEU A 93 11.24 1.53 0.21
CA LEU A 93 10.75 0.33 0.88
C LEU A 93 11.72 -0.85 0.71
N GLY A 94 12.97 -0.67 1.14
CA GLY A 94 14.05 -1.64 0.92
C GLY A 94 13.86 -3.00 1.61
N LYS A 95 12.97 -3.10 2.60
CA LYS A 95 12.66 -4.35 3.31
C LYS A 95 11.38 -5.04 2.84
N LEU A 96 10.64 -4.44 1.92
CA LEU A 96 9.32 -4.91 1.49
C LEU A 96 9.42 -6.33 0.90
N GLN A 97 8.56 -7.23 1.39
CA GLN A 97 8.45 -8.62 0.92
C GLN A 97 7.07 -8.95 0.35
N THR A 98 6.06 -8.17 0.71
CA THR A 98 4.69 -8.36 0.23
C THR A 98 4.06 -7.00 -0.06
N ILE A 99 3.55 -6.85 -1.27
CA ILE A 99 2.63 -5.78 -1.63
C ILE A 99 1.43 -6.36 -2.36
N ASP A 100 0.24 -5.94 -1.97
CA ASP A 100 -0.99 -6.22 -2.72
C ASP A 100 -1.51 -4.94 -3.35
N LEU A 101 -1.63 -4.96 -4.68
CA LEU A 101 -2.02 -3.84 -5.55
C LEU A 101 -3.27 -4.18 -6.38
N THR A 102 -3.83 -5.37 -6.16
CA THR A 102 -4.96 -5.88 -6.93
C THR A 102 -6.21 -5.04 -6.70
N SER A 103 -7.24 -5.21 -7.54
CA SER A 103 -8.52 -4.51 -7.38
C SER A 103 -8.40 -2.98 -7.29
N ASN A 104 -7.54 -2.37 -8.11
CA ASN A 104 -7.47 -0.94 -8.30
C ASN A 104 -7.68 -0.60 -9.79
N PRO A 105 -8.36 0.51 -10.12
CA PRO A 105 -8.64 0.90 -11.50
C PRO A 105 -7.42 1.55 -12.17
N TRP A 106 -6.30 0.84 -12.28
CA TRP A 106 -5.05 1.36 -12.85
C TRP A 106 -5.27 1.92 -14.26
N ASP A 107 -4.82 3.15 -14.51
CA ASP A 107 -4.94 3.83 -15.79
C ASP A 107 -3.66 3.66 -16.60
N CYS A 108 -3.68 2.67 -17.49
CA CYS A 108 -2.57 2.35 -18.39
C CYS A 108 -2.59 3.16 -19.68
N SER A 109 -3.49 4.15 -19.82
CA SER A 109 -3.58 4.99 -21.03
C SER A 109 -2.56 6.13 -21.06
N ASN A 110 -1.86 6.38 -19.95
CA ASN A 110 -0.90 7.48 -19.83
C ASN A 110 0.43 7.03 -19.19
N CYS A 111 1.46 7.88 -19.29
CA CYS A 111 2.83 7.53 -18.89
C CYS A 111 3.06 7.40 -17.37
N SER A 112 2.11 7.81 -16.52
CA SER A 112 2.25 7.66 -15.06
C SER A 112 2.31 6.19 -14.63
N ILE A 113 1.78 5.28 -15.45
CA ILE A 113 1.83 3.84 -15.19
C ILE A 113 3.23 3.24 -15.34
N LEU A 114 4.13 3.88 -16.11
CA LEU A 114 5.41 3.29 -16.49
C LEU A 114 6.23 2.87 -15.26
N TYR A 115 6.30 3.75 -14.25
CA TYR A 115 6.94 3.43 -12.98
C TYR A 115 6.36 2.18 -12.33
N LEU A 116 5.04 2.07 -12.26
CA LEU A 116 4.38 0.92 -11.63
C LEU A 116 4.66 -0.36 -12.40
N SER A 117 4.56 -0.32 -13.73
CA SER A 117 4.82 -1.48 -14.61
C SER A 117 6.27 -1.98 -14.49
N ASP A 118 7.25 -1.07 -14.48
CA ASP A 118 8.66 -1.40 -14.34
C ASP A 118 8.95 -1.94 -12.93
N TRP A 119 8.40 -1.29 -11.90
CA TRP A 119 8.56 -1.73 -10.51
C TRP A 119 7.98 -3.13 -10.30
N ILE A 120 6.79 -3.43 -10.81
CA ILE A 120 6.16 -4.76 -10.74
C ILE A 120 7.05 -5.79 -11.43
N ARG A 121 7.58 -5.50 -12.62
CA ARG A 121 8.47 -6.40 -13.36
C ARG A 121 9.74 -6.73 -12.57
N GLU A 122 10.35 -5.72 -11.96
CA GLU A 122 11.59 -5.87 -11.18
C GLU A 122 11.36 -6.52 -9.80
N ASN A 123 10.13 -6.43 -9.27
CA ASN A 123 9.77 -6.88 -7.92
C ASN A 123 8.65 -7.92 -7.94
N ALA A 124 8.53 -8.70 -9.02
CA ALA A 124 7.43 -9.62 -9.25
C ALA A 124 7.19 -10.60 -8.08
N ASN A 125 8.25 -11.05 -7.40
CA ASN A 125 8.18 -11.94 -6.25
C ASN A 125 7.56 -11.31 -4.98
N LYS A 126 7.47 -9.98 -4.94
CA LYS A 126 6.87 -9.22 -3.83
C LYS A 126 5.39 -8.92 -4.07
N VAL A 127 4.94 -8.93 -5.32
CA VAL A 127 3.54 -8.67 -5.68
C VAL A 127 2.72 -9.93 -5.40
N LYS A 128 1.82 -9.85 -4.43
CA LYS A 128 1.04 -10.99 -3.98
C LYS A 128 -0.41 -10.60 -3.78
N MET A 129 -1.30 -11.54 -4.04
CA MET A 129 -2.71 -11.44 -3.70
C MET A 129 -2.95 -12.14 -2.34
N ASP A 130 -3.66 -11.48 -1.43
CA ASP A 130 -4.18 -12.14 -0.21
C ASP A 130 -5.36 -13.05 -0.59
N LEU A 131 -5.20 -14.36 -0.38
CA LEU A 131 -6.24 -15.37 -0.62
C LEU A 131 -7.10 -15.64 0.62
N GLY A 132 -6.89 -14.88 1.69
CA GLY A 132 -7.50 -15.10 3.00
C GLY A 132 -6.73 -16.11 3.86
N SER A 133 -7.04 -16.10 5.16
CA SER A 133 -6.44 -17.00 6.17
C SER A 133 -4.90 -16.95 6.25
N GLY A 134 -4.28 -15.85 5.82
CA GLY A 134 -2.82 -15.67 5.85
C GLY A 134 -2.10 -16.37 4.70
N ASN A 135 -2.81 -16.85 3.69
CA ASN A 135 -2.23 -17.41 2.47
C ASN A 135 -2.03 -16.31 1.43
N PHE A 136 -0.79 -16.19 0.95
CA PHE A 136 -0.42 -15.24 -0.09
C PHE A 136 0.08 -16.01 -1.30
N GLN A 137 -0.44 -15.66 -2.47
CA GLN A 137 0.06 -16.16 -3.74
C GLN A 137 0.81 -15.05 -4.47
N THR A 138 2.01 -15.35 -4.97
CA THR A 138 2.72 -14.42 -5.86
C THR A 138 1.95 -14.32 -7.17
N ASP A 139 1.51 -13.11 -7.50
CA ASP A 139 0.62 -12.85 -8.63
C ASP A 139 0.85 -11.43 -9.18
N PRO A 140 2.00 -11.18 -9.84
CA PRO A 140 2.26 -9.90 -10.50
C PRO A 140 1.27 -9.61 -11.62
N ASP A 141 0.80 -10.65 -12.33
CA ASP A 141 -0.12 -10.52 -13.47
C ASP A 141 -1.56 -10.21 -13.02
N GLY A 142 -1.89 -10.45 -11.75
CA GLY A 142 -3.16 -10.05 -11.14
C GLY A 142 -3.33 -8.54 -10.98
N VAL A 143 -2.27 -7.75 -11.15
CA VAL A 143 -2.36 -6.29 -11.19
C VAL A 143 -2.75 -5.85 -12.59
N THR A 144 -4.04 -5.58 -12.79
CA THR A 144 -4.60 -5.27 -14.11
C THR A 144 -5.06 -3.82 -14.25
N CYS A 145 -4.86 -3.28 -15.44
CA CYS A 145 -5.41 -2.03 -15.93
C CYS A 145 -6.94 -2.05 -15.92
N SER A 146 -7.54 -0.86 -15.88
CA SER A 146 -9.00 -0.67 -16.02
C SER A 146 -9.58 -1.21 -17.34
N ASP A 147 -8.74 -1.41 -18.37
CA ASP A 147 -9.12 -2.02 -19.65
C ASP A 147 -8.91 -3.56 -19.69
N GLY A 148 -8.49 -4.16 -18.57
CA GLY A 148 -8.31 -5.61 -18.40
C GLY A 148 -6.94 -6.15 -18.80
N LYS A 149 -6.01 -5.31 -19.28
CA LYS A 149 -4.63 -5.73 -19.53
C LYS A 149 -3.85 -5.85 -18.23
N VAL A 150 -2.79 -6.65 -18.22
CA VAL A 150 -1.79 -6.63 -17.14
C VAL A 150 -1.03 -5.30 -17.20
N VAL A 151 -0.77 -4.70 -16.03
CA VAL A 151 0.03 -3.46 -15.88
C VAL A 151 1.47 -3.67 -16.33
#